data_AF-A0A1H5VN10-F1
#
_entry.id   AF-A0A1H5VN10-F1
#
_cell.length_a   1.000
_cell.length_b   1.000
_cell.length_c   1.000
_cell.angle_alpha   90.00
_cell.angle_beta   90.00
_cell.angle_gamma   90.00
#
_symmetry.space_group_name_H-M   'P 1'
#
loop_
_entity.id
_entity.type
_entity.pdbx_description
1 polymer ?
#
loop_
_entity_poly.entity_id
_entity_poly.type
_entity_poly.pdbx_seq_one_letter_code
_entity_poly.pdbx_strand_id
1 'polypeptide(L)'
;MIFDWSSISRTVGFYRRHQVIPSIEEIEDTWQRAQEGSREAAIRFLDWRRHCLLAKTDEQRAAMVLIMDYSYKLFNDGSASR
;
A
#
# COMPACT_ATOMS: atom_id res chain seq x y z
N MET A 1 10.24 -5.67 9.32
CA MET A 1 10.67 -6.70 8.33
C MET A 1 10.71 -5.99 6.97
N ILE A 2 11.82 -6.01 6.23
CA ILE A 2 11.95 -5.26 4.97
C ILE A 2 11.56 -6.19 3.81
N PHE A 3 10.51 -5.85 3.07
CA PHE A 3 10.05 -6.64 1.93
C PHE A 3 10.85 -6.30 0.66
N ASP A 4 11.29 -7.32 -0.09
CA ASP A 4 11.92 -7.12 -1.40
C ASP A 4 10.91 -6.63 -2.43
N TRP A 5 10.98 -5.32 -2.71
CA TRP A 5 10.15 -4.58 -3.65
C TRP A 5 10.15 -5.20 -5.07
N SER A 6 11.27 -5.77 -5.51
CA SER A 6 11.40 -6.35 -6.84
C SER A 6 10.56 -7.63 -7.00
N SER A 7 10.40 -8.40 -5.91
CA SER A 7 9.59 -9.62 -5.92
C SER A 7 8.09 -9.32 -5.86
N ILE A 8 7.69 -8.29 -5.11
CA ILE A 8 6.27 -7.97 -4.88
C ILE A 8 5.67 -7.16 -6.03
N SER A 9 6.45 -6.24 -6.61
CA SER A 9 5.99 -5.40 -7.72
C SER A 9 5.58 -6.18 -8.98
N ARG A 10 6.07 -7.43 -9.13
CA ARG A 10 5.71 -8.37 -10.20
C ARG A 10 4.34 -9.03 -10.00
N THR A 11 3.85 -9.08 -8.77
CA THR A 11 2.56 -9.70 -8.42
C THR A 11 1.38 -8.75 -8.63
N VAL A 12 1.64 -7.44 -8.52
CA VAL A 12 0.62 -6.40 -8.67
C VAL A 12 0.37 -6.14 -10.16
N GLY A 13 -0.88 -6.25 -10.59
CA GLY A 13 -1.30 -6.11 -11.99
C GLY A 13 -1.31 -4.67 -12.52
N PHE A 14 -1.75 -4.51 -13.77
CA PHE A 14 -1.95 -3.20 -14.41
C PHE A 14 -3.12 -2.42 -13.82
N TYR A 15 -3.11 -1.10 -14.05
CA TYR A 15 -4.14 -0.15 -13.65
C TYR A 15 -5.58 -0.62 -13.91
N ARG A 16 -6.38 -0.76 -12.85
CA ARG A 16 -7.83 -1.04 -12.95
C ARG A 16 -8.63 0.24 -12.73
N ARG A 17 -9.37 0.67 -13.76
CA ARG A 17 -10.16 1.91 -13.75
C ARG A 17 -11.25 1.98 -12.67
N HIS A 18 -11.68 0.82 -12.13
CA HIS A 18 -12.76 0.72 -11.12
C HIS A 18 -12.29 0.14 -9.78
N GLN A 19 -11.01 0.27 -9.44
CA GLN A 19 -10.55 -0.20 -8.15
C GLN A 19 -11.17 0.65 -7.03
N VAL A 20 -11.87 0.00 -6.10
CA VAL A 20 -12.44 0.66 -4.93
C VAL A 20 -11.29 1.13 -4.04
N ILE A 21 -11.34 2.40 -3.63
CA ILE A 21 -10.41 2.93 -2.62
C ILE A 21 -10.87 2.35 -1.27
N PRO A 22 -10.00 1.65 -0.53
CA PRO A 22 -10.38 1.01 0.73
C PRO A 22 -10.76 2.04 1.80
N SER A 23 -11.50 1.60 2.81
CA SER A 23 -11.76 2.42 3.99
C SER A 23 -10.48 2.61 4.81
N ILE A 24 -10.47 3.62 5.68
CA ILE A 24 -9.36 3.87 6.61
C ILE A 24 -9.15 2.65 7.53
N GLU A 25 -10.22 2.04 8.03
CA GLU A 25 -10.15 0.86 8.88
C GLU A 25 -9.48 -0.33 8.17
N GLU A 26 -9.82 -0.56 6.89
CA GLU A 26 -9.21 -1.64 6.10
C GLU A 26 -7.72 -1.38 5.85
N ILE A 27 -7.33 -0.11 5.71
CA ILE A 27 -5.92 0.29 5.59
C ILE A 27 -5.16 0.00 6.88
N GLU A 28 -5.72 0.37 8.04
CA GLU A 28 -5.08 0.14 9.35
C GLU A 28 -4.92 -1.35 9.69
N ASP A 29 -5.95 -2.17 9.46
CA ASP A 29 -5.86 -3.63 9.63
C ASP A 29 -4.78 -4.22 8.72
N THR A 30 -4.77 -3.83 7.45
CA THR A 30 -3.76 -4.31 6.50
C THR A 30 -2.36 -3.87 6.92
N TRP A 31 -2.21 -2.68 7.51
CA TRP A 31 -0.93 -2.18 8.00
C TRP A 31 -0.41 -3.00 9.17
N GLN A 32 -1.25 -3.29 10.17
CA GLN A 32 -0.88 -4.15 11.29
C GLN A 32 -0.42 -5.53 10.80
N ARG A 33 -1.19 -6.15 9.90
CA ARG A 33 -0.83 -7.44 9.31
C ARG A 33 0.50 -7.39 8.55
N ALA A 34 0.76 -6.29 7.82
CA ALA A 34 2.03 -6.12 7.11
C ALA A 34 3.21 -5.95 8.08
N GLN A 35 3.02 -5.23 9.19
CA GLN A 35 4.02 -5.08 10.26
C GLN A 35 4.36 -6.43 10.92
N GLU A 36 3.36 -7.29 11.10
CA GLU A 36 3.52 -8.66 11.60
C GLU A 36 4.21 -9.61 10.60
N GLY A 37 4.53 -9.14 9.39
CA GLY A 37 5.24 -9.91 8.37
C GLY A 37 4.35 -10.55 7.31
N SER A 38 3.05 -10.21 7.25
CA SER A 38 2.17 -10.71 6.19
C SER A 38 2.58 -10.17 4.83
N ARG A 39 3.12 -11.07 3.99
CA ARG A 39 3.48 -10.75 2.61
C ARG A 39 2.26 -10.36 1.76
N GLU A 40 1.11 -10.98 2.01
CA GLU A 40 -0.15 -10.66 1.31
C GLU A 40 -0.59 -9.22 1.58
N ALA A 41 -0.49 -8.78 2.84
CA ALA A 41 -0.81 -7.41 3.22
C ALA A 41 0.15 -6.40 2.56
N ALA A 42 1.44 -6.72 2.49
CA ALA A 42 2.42 -5.90 1.78
C ALA A 42 2.12 -5.81 0.26
N ILE A 43 1.76 -6.92 -0.39
CA ILE A 43 1.31 -6.93 -1.78
C ILE A 43 0.10 -6.00 -1.96
N ARG A 44 -0.86 -6.06 -1.03
CA ARG A 44 -2.09 -5.26 -1.07
C ARG A 44 -1.81 -3.75 -0.96
N PHE A 45 -0.85 -3.31 -0.14
CA PHE A 45 -0.43 -1.90 -0.12
C PHE A 45 0.16 -1.43 -1.46
N LEU A 46 0.99 -2.25 -2.10
CA LEU A 46 1.54 -1.90 -3.41
C LEU A 46 0.47 -1.86 -4.51
N ASP A 47 -0.53 -2.73 -4.43
CA ASP A 47 -1.71 -2.71 -5.30
C ASP A 47 -2.51 -1.43 -5.11
N TRP A 48 -2.90 -1.11 -3.88
CA TRP A 48 -3.62 0.13 -3.58
C TRP A 48 -2.84 1.37 -3.96
N ARG A 49 -1.53 1.44 -3.68
CA ARG A 49 -0.67 2.56 -4.06
C ARG A 49 -0.70 2.85 -5.56
N ARG A 50 -0.77 1.81 -6.40
CA ARG A 50 -0.85 1.97 -7.86
C ARG A 50 -2.22 2.45 -8.35
N HIS A 51 -3.28 2.29 -7.55
CA HIS A 51 -4.66 2.49 -8.00
C HIS A 51 -5.43 3.59 -7.25
N CYS A 52 -4.95 4.07 -6.09
CA CYS A 52 -5.63 5.09 -5.28
C CYS A 52 -5.50 6.53 -5.81
N LEU A 53 -4.84 6.75 -6.95
CA LEU A 53 -4.59 8.07 -7.54
C LEU A 53 -5.86 8.80 -8.06
N LEU A 54 -7.01 8.13 -8.10
CA LEU A 54 -8.29 8.73 -8.54
C LEU A 54 -9.21 9.13 -7.37
N ALA A 55 -8.68 9.36 -6.17
CA ALA A 55 -9.46 9.83 -5.03
C ALA A 55 -10.26 11.10 -5.35
N LYS A 56 -11.59 11.04 -5.23
CA LYS A 56 -12.51 12.14 -5.59
C LYS A 56 -13.07 12.85 -4.36
N THR A 57 -13.31 12.12 -3.27
CA THR A 57 -13.82 12.65 -2.00
C THR A 57 -12.69 12.94 -1.02
N ASP A 58 -12.97 13.73 0.03
CA ASP A 58 -11.97 14.03 1.07
C ASP A 58 -11.59 12.78 1.86
N GLU A 59 -12.56 11.90 2.13
CA GLU A 59 -12.31 10.60 2.75
C GLU A 59 -11.38 9.72 1.90
N GLN A 60 -11.61 9.66 0.58
CA GLN A 60 -10.73 8.94 -0.34
C GLN A 60 -9.33 9.55 -0.42
N ARG A 61 -9.22 10.89 -0.32
CA ARG A 61 -7.93 11.57 -0.25
C ARG A 61 -7.18 11.22 1.03
N ALA A 62 -7.87 11.17 2.17
CA ALA A 62 -7.28 10.72 3.42
C ALA A 62 -6.78 9.26 3.33
N ALA A 63 -7.60 8.36 2.78
CA ALA A 63 -7.21 6.97 2.53
C ALA A 63 -5.99 6.87 1.61
N MET A 64 -5.95 7.64 0.51
CA MET A 64 -4.82 7.70 -0.41
C MET A 64 -3.53 8.13 0.29
N VAL A 65 -3.60 9.17 1.15
CA VAL A 65 -2.44 9.67 1.90
C VAL A 65 -1.89 8.58 2.82
N LEU A 66 -2.76 7.88 3.56
CA LEU A 66 -2.35 6.77 4.44
C LEU A 66 -1.71 5.62 3.65
N ILE A 67 -2.32 5.21 2.53
CA ILE A 67 -1.76 4.17 1.65
C ILE A 67 -0.35 4.54 1.18
N MET A 68 -0.14 5.80 0.77
CA MET A 68 1.16 6.28 0.30
C MET A 68 2.21 6.30 1.41
N ASP A 69 1.87 6.81 2.58
CA ASP A 69 2.75 6.87 3.75
C ASP A 69 3.14 5.46 4.25
N TYR A 70 2.16 4.57 4.43
CA TYR A 70 2.42 3.21 4.90
C TYR A 70 3.20 2.40 3.87
N SER A 71 2.90 2.56 2.58
CA SER A 71 3.72 1.95 1.53
C SER A 71 5.16 2.47 1.56
N TYR A 72 5.38 3.77 1.80
CA TYR A 72 6.72 4.32 1.94
C TYR A 72 7.45 3.66 3.12
N LYS A 73 6.81 3.56 4.28
CA LYS A 73 7.38 2.90 5.48
C LYS A 73 7.66 1.41 5.24
N LEU A 74 6.79 0.67 4.55
CA LEU A 74 7.00 -0.75 4.26
C LEU A 74 8.19 -1.02 3.34
N PHE A 75 8.39 -0.18 2.32
CA PHE A 75 9.27 -0.51 1.20
C PHE A 75 10.52 0.37 1.09
N ASN A 76 10.54 1.55 1.71
CA ASN A 76 11.64 2.51 1.61
C ASN A 76 12.40 2.73 2.92
N ASP A 77 11.89 2.31 4.07
CA ASP A 77 12.53 2.51 5.38
C ASP A 77 13.79 1.63 5.60
N GLY A 78 14.15 0.82 4.60
CA GLY A 78 15.45 0.12 4.50
C GLY A 78 16.50 0.81 3.62
N SER A 79 16.16 1.93 2.97
CA SER A 79 17.07 2.64 2.04
C SER A 79 17.92 3.73 2.70
N ALA A 80 17.74 3.98 4.01
CA ALA A 80 18.52 4.96 4.78
C ALA A 80 19.79 4.38 5.44
N SER A 81 20.20 3.16 5.07
CA SER A 81 21.45 2.53 5.55
C SER A 81 22.33 2.10 4.39
N ARG A 82 22.81 3.04 3.58
CA ARG A 82 24.07 2.92 2.80
C ARG A 82 24.72 4.28 2.64
#